data_AF-A0AAP3A4P2-F1
#
_entry.id   AF-A0AAP3A4P2-F1
#
_cell.length_a   1.000
_cell.length_b   1.000
_cell.length_c   1.000
_cell.angle_alpha   90.00
_cell.angle_beta   90.00
_cell.angle_gamma   90.00
#
_symmetry.space_group_name_H-M   'P 1'
#
loop_
_entity.id
_entity.type
_entity.pdbx_description
1 polymer ?
#
loop_
_entity_poly.entity_id
_entity_poly.type
_entity_poly.pdbx_seq_one_letter_code
_entity_poly.pdbx_strand_id
1 'polypeptide(L)'
;IAEKMGLPVAQSRVAVQGFGNVGSVSAGLFHAAGARVVAVQDHRATLYQHNGLDIPALQAWQQEHGTIAGFPGADNVTEEAFWRL
;
A
#
# COMPACT_ATOMS: atom_id res chain seq x y z
N ILE A 1 -15.58 -2.91 -11.14
CA ILE A 1 -16.40 -1.98 -10.31
C ILE A 1 -15.99 -0.55 -10.55
N ALA A 2 -14.71 -0.16 -10.40
CA ALA A 2 -14.23 1.20 -10.69
C ALA A 2 -14.69 1.73 -12.07
N GLU A 3 -14.51 0.95 -13.13
CA GLU A 3 -15.00 1.28 -14.48
C GLU A 3 -16.52 1.53 -14.53
N LYS A 4 -17.32 0.67 -13.87
CA LYS A 4 -18.78 0.81 -13.79
C LYS A 4 -19.20 2.07 -13.03
N MET A 5 -18.33 2.60 -12.16
CA MET A 5 -18.55 3.84 -11.40
C MET A 5 -17.91 5.06 -12.07
N GLY A 6 -17.29 4.89 -13.25
CA GLY A 6 -16.56 5.97 -13.92
C GLY A 6 -15.30 6.45 -13.17
N LEU A 7 -14.78 5.64 -12.24
CA LEU A 7 -13.59 5.96 -11.47
C LEU A 7 -12.33 5.49 -12.19
N PRO A 8 -11.40 6.40 -12.56
CA PRO A 8 -10.14 6.01 -13.17
C PRO A 8 -9.25 5.31 -12.14
N VAL A 9 -8.67 4.16 -12.50
CA VAL A 9 -7.72 3.47 -11.63
C VAL A 9 -6.40 4.23 -11.57
N ALA A 10 -5.90 4.70 -12.70
CA ALA A 10 -4.72 5.54 -12.75
C ALA A 10 -4.93 6.80 -11.92
N GLN A 11 -3.89 7.21 -11.17
CA GLN A 11 -3.86 8.35 -10.25
C GLN A 11 -4.78 8.25 -9.03
N SER A 12 -5.66 7.25 -8.93
CA SER A 12 -6.44 7.02 -7.72
C SER A 12 -5.56 6.67 -6.53
N ARG A 13 -5.96 7.15 -5.35
CA ARG A 13 -5.32 6.80 -4.08
C ARG A 13 -5.90 5.47 -3.59
N VAL A 14 -5.02 4.55 -3.19
CA VAL A 14 -5.39 3.21 -2.72
C VAL A 14 -4.76 2.97 -1.36
N ALA A 15 -5.55 2.47 -0.41
CA ALA A 15 -5.08 1.94 0.86
C ALA A 15 -5.31 0.42 0.86
N VAL A 16 -4.31 -0.36 1.31
CA VAL A 16 -4.37 -1.82 1.33
C VAL A 16 -4.20 -2.32 2.76
N GLN A 17 -5.19 -3.06 3.26
CA GLN A 17 -5.10 -3.75 4.55
C GLN A 17 -4.72 -5.22 4.32
N GLY A 18 -3.66 -5.66 5.00
CA GLY A 18 -2.98 -6.93 4.80
C GLY A 18 -1.96 -6.84 3.66
N PHE A 19 -0.72 -7.22 3.94
CA PHE A 19 0.36 -7.26 2.93
C PHE A 19 0.96 -8.66 2.76
N GLY A 20 0.14 -9.72 2.90
CA GLY A 20 0.57 -11.09 2.63
C GLY A 20 0.47 -11.46 1.14
N ASN A 21 0.21 -12.73 0.84
CA ASN A 21 0.13 -13.25 -0.54
C ASN A 21 -0.83 -12.47 -1.44
N VAL A 22 -2.04 -12.13 -0.96
CA VAL A 22 -3.05 -11.43 -1.77
C VAL A 22 -2.82 -9.92 -1.78
N GLY A 23 -2.57 -9.34 -0.61
CA GLY A 23 -2.45 -7.89 -0.45
C GLY A 23 -1.24 -7.30 -1.16
N SER A 24 -0.08 -7.97 -1.07
CA SER A 24 1.13 -7.53 -1.77
C SER A 24 0.97 -7.57 -3.29
N VAL A 25 0.36 -8.63 -3.83
CA VAL A 25 0.06 -8.75 -5.27
C VAL A 25 -0.95 -7.69 -5.69
N SER A 26 -2.01 -7.48 -4.90
CA SER A 26 -3.03 -6.47 -5.18
C SER A 26 -2.45 -5.06 -5.21
N ALA A 27 -1.59 -4.71 -4.23
CA ALA A 27 -0.87 -3.45 -4.22
C ALA A 27 0.03 -3.29 -5.47
N GLY A 28 0.73 -4.37 -5.86
CA GLY A 28 1.56 -4.38 -7.07
C GLY A 28 0.74 -4.15 -8.35
N LEU A 29 -0.43 -4.78 -8.46
CA LEU A 29 -1.32 -4.59 -9.61
C LEU A 29 -1.89 -3.17 -9.68
N PHE A 30 -2.31 -2.60 -8.54
CA PHE A 30 -2.75 -1.19 -8.49
C PHE A 30 -1.62 -0.23 -8.88
N HIS A 31 -0.42 -0.44 -8.35
CA HIS A 31 0.76 0.33 -8.72
C HIS A 31 1.07 0.23 -10.22
N ALA A 32 1.08 -0.98 -10.78
CA ALA A 32 1.30 -1.22 -12.22
C ALA A 32 0.20 -0.59 -13.10
N ALA A 33 -1.03 -0.49 -12.59
CA ALA A 33 -2.14 0.21 -13.25
C ALA A 33 -2.09 1.75 -13.09
N GLY A 34 -1.03 2.29 -12.49
CA GLY A 34 -0.82 3.73 -12.31
C GLY A 34 -1.54 4.34 -11.11
N ALA A 35 -2.13 3.54 -10.22
CA ALA A 35 -2.69 4.02 -8.97
C ALA A 35 -1.57 4.33 -7.97
N ARG A 36 -1.86 5.24 -7.03
CA ARG A 36 -0.97 5.57 -5.92
C ARG A 36 -1.41 4.76 -4.71
N VAL A 37 -0.68 3.70 -4.40
CA VAL A 37 -0.87 2.99 -3.12
C VAL A 37 -0.27 3.85 -2.02
N VAL A 38 -1.11 4.63 -1.34
CA VAL A 38 -0.67 5.63 -0.34
C VAL A 38 -0.53 5.06 1.06
N ALA A 39 -1.17 3.91 1.32
CA ALA A 39 -1.13 3.29 2.63
C ALA A 39 -1.14 1.76 2.54
N VAL A 40 -0.37 1.12 3.41
CA VAL A 40 -0.38 -0.33 3.62
C VAL A 40 -0.38 -0.59 5.12
N GLN A 41 -1.33 -1.39 5.61
CA GLN A 41 -1.36 -1.84 7.00
C GLN A 41 -1.27 -3.37 7.07
N ASP A 42 -0.52 -3.91 8.01
CA ASP A 42 -0.64 -5.31 8.44
C ASP A 42 -0.70 -5.41 9.97
N HIS A 43 -0.53 -6.62 10.52
CA HIS A 43 -0.55 -6.85 11.96
C HIS A 43 0.67 -6.29 12.71
N ARG A 44 1.68 -5.74 12.01
CA ARG A 44 2.93 -5.24 12.58
C ARG A 44 3.09 -3.73 12.43
N ALA A 45 2.62 -3.15 11.34
CA ALA A 45 2.76 -1.71 11.11
C ALA A 45 1.69 -1.15 10.15
N THR A 46 1.56 0.18 10.20
CA THR A 46 0.82 0.98 9.23
C THR A 46 1.79 1.95 8.58
N LEU A 47 2.00 1.78 7.28
CA LEU A 47 2.86 2.63 6.46
C LEU A 47 2.01 3.61 5.66
N TYR A 48 2.46 4.86 5.63
CA TYR A 48 1.84 5.92 4.84
C TYR A 48 2.88 6.67 4.00
N GLN A 49 2.53 6.98 2.76
CA GLN A 49 3.27 7.90 1.91
C GLN A 49 2.30 8.67 1.01
N HIS A 50 2.21 9.98 1.19
CA HIS A 50 1.24 10.84 0.50
C HIS A 50 1.34 10.71 -1.03
N ASN A 51 2.58 10.65 -1.55
CA ASN A 51 2.84 10.56 -2.98
C ASN A 51 2.77 9.14 -3.55
N GLY A 52 2.48 8.14 -2.71
CA GLY A 52 2.49 6.72 -3.06
C GLY A 52 3.74 6.01 -2.58
N LEU A 53 3.55 4.80 -2.09
CA LEU A 53 4.60 3.88 -1.69
C LEU A 53 5.28 3.28 -2.93
N ASP A 54 6.59 3.10 -2.85
CA ASP A 54 7.32 2.24 -3.78
C ASP A 54 7.00 0.78 -3.43
N ILE A 55 6.01 0.22 -4.12
CA ILE A 55 5.51 -1.13 -3.86
C ILE A 55 6.56 -2.21 -4.17
N PRO A 56 7.30 -2.15 -5.29
CA PRO A 56 8.43 -3.05 -5.50
C PRO A 56 9.45 -3.04 -4.36
N ALA A 57 9.86 -1.85 -3.88
CA ALA A 57 10.80 -1.74 -2.77
C ALA A 57 10.22 -2.29 -1.46
N LEU A 58 8.93 -2.04 -1.18
CA LEU A 58 8.26 -2.58 0.00
C LEU A 58 8.12 -4.11 -0.05
N GLN A 59 7.84 -4.68 -1.22
CA GLN A 59 7.82 -6.13 -1.41
C GLN A 59 9.20 -6.75 -1.16
N ALA A 60 10.26 -6.15 -1.69
CA ALA A 60 11.63 -6.60 -1.45
C ALA A 60 11.98 -6.53 0.05
N TRP A 61 11.66 -5.41 0.72
CA TRP A 61 11.84 -5.25 2.15
C TRP A 61 11.13 -6.35 2.95
N GLN A 62 9.86 -6.63 2.64
CA GLN A 62 9.11 -7.68 3.30
C GLN A 62 9.73 -9.06 3.08
N GLN A 63 10.21 -9.37 1.87
CA GLN A 63 10.86 -10.64 1.57
C GLN A 63 12.16 -10.82 2.38
N GLU A 64 12.93 -9.76 2.54
CA GLU A 64 14.19 -9.78 3.29
C GLU A 64 13.98 -9.81 4.81
N HIS A 65 13.04 -9.01 5.33
CA HIS A 65 12.86 -8.78 6.77
C HIS A 65 11.70 -9.57 7.39
N GLY A 66 10.84 -10.18 6.56
CA GLY A 66 9.61 -10.85 7.00
C GLY A 66 8.55 -9.91 7.60
N THR A 67 8.67 -8.60 7.37
CA THR A 67 7.75 -7.57 7.88
C THR A 67 7.78 -6.33 7.02
N ILE A 68 6.70 -5.55 7.02
CA ILE A 68 6.68 -4.20 6.46
C ILE A 68 7.16 -3.14 7.47
N ALA A 69 7.21 -3.47 8.77
CA ALA A 69 7.63 -2.53 9.80
C ALA A 69 9.08 -2.08 9.57
N GLY A 70 9.35 -0.80 9.82
CA GLY A 70 10.68 -0.21 9.65
C GLY A 70 11.08 0.10 8.21
N PHE A 71 10.20 -0.11 7.22
CA PHE A 71 10.49 0.26 5.84
C PHE A 71 10.83 1.77 5.71
N PRO A 72 12.02 2.15 5.21
CA PRO A 72 12.49 3.54 5.26
C PRO A 72 11.79 4.47 4.26
N GLY A 73 11.09 3.92 3.26
CA GLY A 73 10.40 4.71 2.22
C GLY A 73 9.03 5.24 2.63
N ALA A 74 8.63 5.07 3.90
CA ALA A 74 7.30 5.43 4.38
C ALA A 74 7.31 5.90 5.84
N ASP A 75 6.34 6.73 6.18
CA ASP A 75 6.08 7.10 7.56
C ASP A 75 5.31 5.98 8.27
N ASN A 76 5.70 5.67 9.51
CA ASN A 76 4.89 4.81 10.36
C ASN A 76 3.83 5.66 11.06
N VAL A 77 2.56 5.28 10.86
CA VAL A 77 1.42 5.96 11.49
C VAL A 77 0.67 4.98 12.41
N THR A 78 -0.29 5.50 13.18
CA THR A 78 -1.12 4.64 14.03
C THR A 78 -2.08 3.79 13.21
N GLU A 79 -2.46 2.63 13.72
CA GLU A 79 -3.45 1.75 13.08
C GLU A 79 -4.80 2.46 12.86
N GLU A 80 -5.20 3.33 13.78
CA GLU A 80 -6.43 4.10 13.62
C GLU A 80 -6.33 5.12 12.47
N ALA A 81 -5.14 5.70 12.26
CA ALA A 81 -4.94 6.68 11.20
C ALA A 81 -5.22 6.08 9.81
N PHE A 82 -4.94 4.79 9.59
CA PHE A 82 -5.20 4.09 8.32
C PHE A 82 -6.64 4.29 7.81
N TRP A 83 -7.63 4.23 8.70
CA TRP A 83 -9.05 4.33 8.36
C TRP A 83 -9.51 5.76 8.03
N ARG A 84 -8.65 6.76 8.25
CA ARG A 84 -8.94 8.19 8.07
C ARG A 84 -8.21 8.83 6.88
N LEU A 85 -7.42 8.05 6.13
CA LEU A 85 -6.55 8.54 5.03
C LEU A 85 -7.28 8.89 3.73
#